data_AF-A0A1H0RZX7-F1
#
_entry.id   AF-A0A1H0RZX7-F1
#
_cell.length_a   1.000
_cell.length_b   1.000
_cell.length_c   1.000
_cell.angle_alpha   90.00
_cell.angle_beta   90.00
_cell.angle_gamma   90.00
#
_symmetry.space_group_name_H-M   'P 1'
#
loop_
_entity.id
_entity.type
_entity.pdbx_description
1 polymer ?
#
loop_
_entity_poly.entity_id
_entity_poly.type
_entity_poly.pdbx_seq_one_letter_code
_entity_poly.pdbx_strand_id
1 'polypeptide(L)' 'MAYEFPVASLSQNELKQIKSMEEKLRDKTGQEIVLIAYENKHKHEKG' A
#
# COMPACT_ATOMS: atom_id res chain seq x y z
N MET A 1 -11.55 12.81 -15.52
CA MET A 1 -10.74 13.20 -14.35
C MET A 1 -9.73 12.08 -14.14
N ALA A 2 -8.43 12.36 -14.30
CA ALA A 2 -7.40 11.39 -13.94
C ALA A 2 -7.26 11.43 -12.42
N TYR A 3 -7.56 10.33 -11.73
CA TYR A 3 -7.30 10.23 -10.31
C TYR A 3 -5.78 10.16 -10.13
N GLU A 4 -5.18 11.23 -9.63
CA GLU A 4 -3.78 11.21 -9.23
C GLU A 4 -3.67 10.34 -7.97
N PHE A 5 -3.09 9.16 -8.12
CA PHE A 5 -2.72 8.26 -7.02
C PHE A 5 -1.21 8.36 -6.78
N PRO A 6 -0.72 9.44 -6.15
CA PRO A 6 0.69 9.56 -5.84
C PRO A 6 1.12 8.40 -4.94
N VAL A 7 2.35 7.93 -5.14
CA VAL A 7 2.95 6.88 -4.31
C VAL A 7 2.88 7.31 -2.85
N ALA A 8 2.40 6.42 -1.98
CA ALA A 8 2.29 6.72 -0.56
C ALA A 8 3.69 6.90 0.05
N SER A 9 3.87 8.00 0.81
CA SER A 9 5.06 8.20 1.61
C SER A 9 4.97 7.35 2.90
N LEU A 10 5.61 6.18 2.88
CA LEU A 10 5.61 5.24 4.00
C LEU A 10 6.93 5.31 4.79
N SER A 11 6.83 5.27 6.12
CA SER A 11 7.97 5.11 6.99
C SER A 11 8.60 3.71 6.85
N GLN A 12 9.85 3.58 7.30
CA GLN A 12 10.55 2.29 7.32
C GLN A 12 9.80 1.20 8.13
N ASN A 13 9.12 1.59 9.20
CA ASN A 13 8.35 0.64 10.02
C ASN A 13 7.09 0.14 9.28
N GLU A 14 6.39 1.04 8.59
CA GLU A 14 5.21 0.68 7.79
C GLU A 14 5.60 -0.20 6.59
N LEU A 15 6.72 0.10 5.93
CA LEU A 15 7.27 -0.75 4.86
C LEU A 15 7.59 -2.16 5.35
N LYS A 16 8.17 -2.31 6.56
CA LYS A 16 8.43 -3.63 7.15
C LYS A 16 7.13 -4.41 7.41
N GLN A 17 6.10 -3.75 7.90
CA GLN A 17 4.80 -4.38 8.14
C GLN A 17 4.16 -4.87 6.83
N ILE A 18 4.16 -4.03 5.79
CA ILE A 18 3.61 -4.37 4.48
C ILE A 18 4.37 -5.55 3.85
N LYS A 19 5.71 -5.56 3.93
CA LYS A 19 6.52 -6.69 3.45
C LYS A 19 6.20 -7.98 4.19
N SER A 20 6.09 -7.95 5.51
CA SER A 20 5.72 -9.15 6.29
C SER A 20 4.32 -9.67 5.93
N MET A 21 3.38 -8.78 5.60
CA MET A 21 2.06 -9.17 5.11
C MET A 21 2.11 -9.79 3.72
N GLU A 22 2.89 -9.22 2.80
CA GLU A 22 3.10 -9.76 1.44
C GLU A 22 3.68 -11.18 1.52
N GLU A 23 4.75 -11.37 2.29
CA GLU A 23 5.39 -12.68 2.47
C GLU A 23 4.40 -13.74 2.96
N LYS A 24 3.62 -13.41 4.01
CA LYS A 24 2.61 -14.34 4.56
C LYS A 24 1.53 -14.69 3.54
N LEU A 25 1.10 -13.73 2.72
CA LEU A 25 0.07 -13.97 1.71
C LEU A 25 0.63 -14.79 0.54
N ARG A 26 1.86 -14.52 0.11
CA ARG A 26 2.55 -15.30 -0.92
C ARG A 26 2.71 -16.76 -0.48
N ASP A 27 3.17 -16.99 0.75
CA ASP A 27 3.36 -18.34 1.30
C ASP A 27 2.02 -19.10 1.40
N LYS A 28 0.94 -18.40 1.74
CA LYS A 28 -0.40 -19.00 1.85
C LYS A 28 -1.03 -19.34 0.50
N THR A 29 -0.79 -18.51 -0.52
CA THR A 29 -1.49 -18.61 -1.81
C THR A 29 -0.66 -19.30 -2.89
N GLY A 30 0.67 -19.33 -2.74
CA GLY A 30 1.60 -19.75 -3.79
C GLY A 30 1.64 -18.80 -5.00
N GLN A 31 1.05 -17.61 -4.88
CA GLN A 31 0.92 -16.64 -5.97
C GLN A 31 1.88 -15.46 -5.76
N GLU A 32 2.32 -14.86 -6.86
CA GLU A 32 3.01 -13.58 -6.83
C GLU A 32 2.03 -12.46 -6.49
N ILE A 33 2.37 -11.62 -5.50
CA ILE A 33 1.48 -10.58 -4.97
C ILE A 33 2.14 -9.21 -5.12
N VAL A 34 1.45 -8.29 -5.78
CA VAL A 34 1.87 -6.89 -5.91
C VAL A 34 0.99 -6.02 -5.04
N LEU A 35 1.59 -5.29 -4.10
CA LEU A 35 0.91 -4.33 -3.24
C LEU A 35 1.19 -2.90 -3.72
N ILE A 36 0.13 -2.14 -4.00
CA ILE A 36 0.21 -0.74 -4.44
C ILE A 36 -0.33 0.15 -3.31
N ALA A 37 0.55 0.98 -2.76
CA ALA A 37 0.18 1.98 -1.76
C ALA A 37 0.18 3.37 -2.39
N TYR A 38 -0.94 4.09 -2.26
CA TYR A 38 -1.09 5.45 -2.76
C TYR A 38 -1.70 6.36 -1.69
N GLU A 39 -1.37 7.65 -1.78
CA GLU A 39 -1.97 8.69 -0.95
C GLU A 39 -3.30 9.13 -1.57
N ASN A 40 -4.38 9.04 -0.78
CA ASN A 40 -5.68 9.55 -1.21
C ASN A 40 -5.83 11.02 -0.82
N LYS A 41 -5.50 11.92 -1.75
CA LYS A 41 -5.62 13.37 -1.57
C LYS A 41 -7.06 13.87 -1.36
N HIS A 42 -8.07 13.07 -1.70
CA HIS A 42 -9.49 13.45 -1.54
C HIS A 42 -10.08 13.10 -0.17
N LYS A 43 -9.30 12.48 0.74
CA LYS A 43 -9.78 12.17 2.11
C LYS A 43 -9.53 13.28 3.14
N HIS A 44 -8.79 14.33 2.79
CA HIS A 44 -8.53 15.48 3.67
C HIS A 44 -9.52 16.65 3.50
N GLU A 45 -10.60 16.48 2.74
CA GLU A 45 -11.71 17.45 2.64
C GLU A 45 -12.93 17.04 3.51
N LYS A 46 -12.68 16.45 4.68
CA LYS A 46 -13.67 16.44 5.76
C LYS A 46 -13.00 17.00 7.00
N GLY A 47 -13.55 18.12 7.47
CA GLY A 47 -13.01 19.02 8.48
C GLY A 47 -12.83 18.42 9.87
#